data_AF-A0A378I5N6-F1
#
_entry.id   AF-A0A378I5N6-F1
#
_cell.length_a   1.000
_cell.length_b   1.000
_cell.length_c   1.000
_cell.angle_alpha   90.00
_cell.angle_beta   90.00
_cell.angle_gamma   90.00
#
_symmetry.space_group_name_H-M   'P 1'
#
loop_
_entity.id
_entity.type
_entity.pdbx_description
1 polymer ?
#
loop_
_entity_poly.entity_id
_entity_poly.type
_entity_poly.pdbx_seq_one_letter_code
_entity_poly.pdbx_strand_id
1 'polypeptide(L)' 'METQLKVGDVVKLKSGGPRMTISYLGKEEQIECIWFDGNNKSKGYFHKDSVKLDDSSSNPLRVKKG' A
#
# COMPACT_ATOMS: atom_id res chain seq x y z
N MET A 1 17.90 0.06 1.86
CA MET A 1 17.09 1.23 2.29
C MET A 1 15.71 0.70 2.60
N GLU A 2 15.28 0.76 3.86
CA GLU A 2 13.91 0.40 4.25
C GLU A 2 13.00 1.54 3.81
N THR A 3 12.10 1.27 2.86
CA THR A 3 11.13 2.28 2.46
C THR A 3 10.04 2.34 3.51
N GLN A 4 9.95 3.45 4.23
CA GLN A 4 8.91 3.67 5.22
C GLN A 4 7.55 3.77 4.52
N LEU A 5 6.62 2.89 4.90
CA LEU A 5 5.26 2.88 4.37
C LEU A 5 4.50 4.12 4.84
N LYS A 6 3.69 4.69 3.95
CA LYS A 6 2.80 5.81 4.25
C LYS A 6 1.41 5.64 3.63
N VAL A 7 0.44 6.39 4.16
CA VAL A 7 -0.90 6.50 3.56
C VAL A 7 -0.78 6.98 2.11
N GLY A 8 -1.51 6.31 1.21
CA GLY A 8 -1.49 6.56 -0.23
C GLY A 8 -0.50 5.70 -1.00
N ASP A 9 0.42 4.99 -0.34
CA ASP A 9 1.28 4.02 -1.02
C ASP A 9 0.45 2.84 -1.54
N VAL A 10 0.79 2.39 -2.76
CA VAL A 10 0.27 1.15 -3.32
C VAL A 10 1.18 0.00 -2.89
N VAL A 11 0.58 -0.99 -2.25
CA VAL A 11 1.24 -2.16 -1.68
C VAL A 11 0.55 -3.43 -2.12
N LYS A 12 1.25 -4.56 -1.93
CA LYS A 12 0.73 -5.91 -2.16
C LYS A 12 1.28 -6.84 -1.10
N LEU A 13 0.50 -7.85 -0.70
CA LEU A 13 0.99 -8.89 0.20
C LEU A 13 2.18 -9.63 -0.44
N LYS A 14 3.18 -9.97 0.38
CA LYS A 14 4.35 -10.75 -0.04
C LYS A 14 3.97 -12.14 -0.56
N SER A 15 2.90 -12.73 -0.02
CA SER A 15 2.32 -14.01 -0.47
C SER A 15 1.55 -13.93 -1.81
N GLY A 16 1.27 -12.73 -2.31
CA GLY A 16 0.40 -12.52 -3.46
C GLY A 16 -0.98 -11.96 -3.08
N GLY A 17 -1.75 -11.52 -4.08
CA GLY A 17 -3.03 -10.82 -3.86
C GLY A 17 -3.24 -9.61 -4.77
N PRO A 18 -4.34 -8.86 -4.58
CA PRO A 18 -4.62 -7.64 -5.33
C PRO A 18 -3.64 -6.52 -4.96
N ARG A 19 -3.58 -5.49 -5.81
CA ARG A 19 -2.97 -4.21 -5.43
C ARG A 19 -3.88 -3.50 -4.45
N MET A 20 -3.30 -2.98 -3.38
CA MET A 20 -4.04 -2.30 -2.33
C MET A 20 -3.39 -0.95 -2.05
N THR A 21 -4.15 0.01 -1.57
CA THR A 21 -3.67 1.32 -1.16
C THR A 21 -3.74 1.42 0.36
N ILE A 22 -2.69 1.89 1.01
CA ILE A 22 -2.71 2.16 2.44
C ILE A 22 -3.66 3.32 2.71
N SER A 23 -4.77 3.08 3.42
CA SER A 23 -5.74 4.11 3.84
C SER A 23 -5.43 4.65 5.22
N TYR A 24 -4.80 3.87 6.09
CA TYR A 24 -4.50 4.26 7.46
C TYR A 24 -3.27 3.51 8.02
N LEU A 25 -2.46 4.21 8.81
CA LEU A 25 -1.38 3.62 9.61
C LEU A 25 -1.84 3.54 11.06
N GLY A 26 -1.96 2.33 11.59
CA GLY A 26 -2.34 2.08 12.97
C GLY A 26 -1.15 2.08 13.93
N LYS A 27 -1.44 1.71 15.18
CA LYS A 27 -0.41 1.40 16.17
C LYS A 27 0.15 0.00 15.92
N GLU A 28 1.31 -0.31 16.53
CA GLU A 28 1.87 -1.67 16.55
C GLU A 28 2.01 -2.30 15.15
N GLU A 29 2.52 -1.52 14.19
CA GLU A 29 2.90 -2.02 12.86
C GLU A 29 1.72 -2.54 12.01
N GLN A 30 0.48 -2.27 12.42
CA GLN A 30 -0.72 -2.56 11.66
C GLN A 30 -1.02 -1.45 10.65
N ILE A 31 -1.40 -1.83 9.44
CA ILE A 31 -1.85 -0.91 8.38
C ILE A 31 -3.23 -1.33 7.88
N GLU A 32 -4.11 -0.35 7.63
CA GLU A 32 -5.34 -0.58 6.88
C GLU A 32 -5.05 -0.38 5.39
N CYS A 33 -5.45 -1.35 4.59
CA CYS A 33 -5.35 -1.30 3.14
C CYS A 33 -6.75 -1.40 2.53
N ILE A 34 -6.99 -0.65 1.46
CA ILE A 34 -8.20 -0.72 0.64
C ILE A 34 -7.85 -1.20 -0.76
N TRP A 35 -8.72 -1.99 -1.37
CA TRP A 35 -8.60 -2.39 -2.77
C TRP A 35 -9.96 -2.52 -3.44
N PHE A 36 -9.95 -2.61 -4.75
CA PHE A 36 -11.15 -2.82 -5.55
C PHE A 36 -11.11 -4.21 -6.17
N ASP A 37 -12.20 -4.95 -6.03
CA ASP A 37 -12.47 -6.20 -6.74
C ASP A 37 -13.72 -5.99 -7.60
N GLY A 38 -13.49 -5.71 -8.88
CA GLY A 38 -14.51 -5.17 -9.78
C GLY A 38 -15.06 -3.83 -9.25
N ASN A 39 -16.37 -3.76 -9.04
CA ASN A 39 -17.06 -2.57 -8.52
C ASN A 39 -17.11 -2.51 -6.99
N ASN A 40 -16.57 -3.51 -6.30
CA ASN A 40 -16.65 -3.60 -4.85
C ASN A 40 -15.38 -3.04 -4.21
N LYS A 41 -15.55 -2.10 -3.28
CA LYS A 41 -14.48 -1.63 -2.40
C LYS A 41 -14.34 -2.58 -1.22
N SER A 42 -13.17 -3.16 -1.06
CA SER A 42 -12.79 -4.00 0.07
C SER A 42 -11.74 -3.31 0.94
N LYS A 43 -11.64 -3.74 2.19
CA LYS A 43 -10.61 -3.28 3.13
C LYS A 43 -10.10 -4.42 4.00
N GLY A 44 -8.88 -4.29 4.52
CA GLY A 44 -8.25 -5.28 5.37
C GLY A 44 -7.11 -4.68 6.18
N TYR A 45 -6.87 -5.26 7.36
CA TYR A 45 -5.74 -4.90 8.21
C TYR A 45 -4.62 -5.92 8.06
N PHE A 46 -3.41 -5.44 7.87
CA PHE A 46 -2.24 -6.29 7.68
C PHE A 46 -1.08 -5.78 8.53
N HIS A 47 -0.15 -6.67 8.84
CA HIS A 47 1.13 -6.27 9.41
C HIS A 47 1.97 -5.60 8.32
N LYS A 48 2.66 -4.48 8.62
CA LYS A 48 3.50 -3.75 7.65
C LYS A 48 4.52 -4.67 6.97
N ASP A 49 5.05 -5.65 7.70
CA ASP A 49 6.05 -6.57 7.18
C ASP A 49 5.48 -7.68 6.31
N SER A 50 4.16 -7.84 6.26
CA SER A 50 3.50 -8.77 5.35
C SER A 50 3.30 -8.20 3.94
N VAL A 51 3.52 -6.90 3.75
CA VAL A 51 3.36 -6.21 2.46
C VAL A 51 4.69 -5.80 1.85
N LYS A 52 4.66 -5.52 0.55
CA LYS A 52 5.73 -4.87 -0.21
C LYS A 52 5.15 -3.71 -1.00
N LEU A 53 5.93 -2.66 -1.19
CA LEU A 53 5.58 -1.59 -2.12
C LEU A 53 5.45 -2.14 -3.54
N ASP A 54 4.45 -1.66 -4.25
CA ASP A 54 4.24 -1.95 -5.67
C ASP A 54 4.41 -0.64 -6.45
N ASP A 55 5.65 -0.36 -6.86
CA ASP A 55 6.05 0.85 -7.61
C ASP A 55 5.59 0.81 -9.08
N SER A 56 4.69 -0.10 -9.43
CA SER A 56 4.16 -0.18 -10.79
C SER A 56 3.24 1.00 -11.15
N SER A 57 2.87 1.85 -10.20
CA SER A 57 2.44 3.21 -10.50
C SER A 57 3.65 4.14 -10.36
N SER A 58 4.40 4.29 -11.43
CA SER A 58 5.12 5.53 -11.70
C SER A 58 4.08 6.66 -11.69
N ASN A 59 3.79 7.20 -10.52
CA ASN A 59 2.99 8.41 -10.38
C ASN A 59 3.84 9.53 -11.01
N PRO A 60 3.44 10.13 -12.15
CA PRO A 60 4.23 11.17 -12.81
C PRO A 60 4.42 12.40 -11.92
N LEU A 61 3.73 12.50 -10.78
CA LEU A 61 3.85 13.62 -9.84
C LEU A 61 5.02 13.48 -8.86
N ARG A 62 5.76 12.37 -8.84
CA ARG A 62 7.07 12.32 -8.15
C ARG A 62 8.17 12.89 -9.04
N VAL A 63 7.92 14.06 -9.64
CA VAL A 63 8.97 14.90 -10.20
C VAL A 63 9.87 15.27 -9.03
N LYS A 64 11.09 14.72 -9.04
CA LYS A 64 12.16 15.23 -8.18
C LYS A 64 12.28 16.72 -8.50
N LYS A 65 11.89 17.59 -7.59
CA LYS A 65 12.32 19.00 -7.66
C LYS A 65 13.83 18.99 -7.57
N GLY A 66 14.48 19.19 -8.72
CA GLY A 66 15.88 19.61 -8.79
C GLY A 66 16.02 21.06 -8.39
#